data_AF-A0A952FV02-F1
#
_entry.id   AF-A0A952FV02-F1
#
_cell.length_a   1.000
_cell.length_b   1.000
_cell.length_c   1.000
_cell.angle_alpha   90.00
_cell.angle_beta   90.00
_cell.angle_gamma   90.00
#
_symmetry.space_group_name_H-M   'P 1'
#
loop_
_entity.id
_entity.type
_entity.pdbx_description
1 polymer ?
#
loop_
_entity_poly.entity_id
_entity_poly.type
_entity_poly.pdbx_seq_one_letter_code
_entity_poly.pdbx_strand_id
1 'polypeptide(L)'
;MRRFLPLLLLCAACSKAPHGPHAEGAKTLQPGMEKQDGLDVLPPDQQALVDQAAALRAKPDDAALYNRFCDTFMNQKTFNGWRARVSNTQVSTVNGSIDVTFDIGHVHLEQVVQASDQVRTDLADTASREDVVISGTFPHRQGRDECTYYRGTLSVALTRVQ
;
A
#
# COMPACT_ATOMS: atom_id res chain seq x y z
N MET A 1 -10.47 42.10 38.69
CA MET A 1 -11.82 42.43 38.16
C MET A 1 -11.85 42.05 36.68
N ARG A 2 -12.82 41.22 36.26
CA ARG A 2 -13.07 40.79 34.87
C ARG A 2 -13.78 41.90 34.07
N ARG A 3 -13.37 42.18 32.81
CA ARG A 3 -14.20 42.77 31.73
C ARG A 3 -13.62 42.34 30.36
N PHE A 4 -14.23 41.37 29.68
CA PHE A 4 -15.24 41.48 28.58
C PHE A 4 -14.66 41.89 27.21
N LEU A 5 -14.74 40.95 26.26
CA LEU A 5 -14.62 41.12 24.80
C LEU A 5 -15.75 42.00 24.25
N PRO A 6 -15.57 42.58 23.05
CA PRO A 6 -16.50 42.17 21.99
C PRO A 6 -15.82 41.90 20.63
N LEU A 7 -16.33 40.85 20.01
CA LEU A 7 -16.22 40.49 18.60
C LEU A 7 -16.94 41.56 17.75
N LEU A 8 -16.32 42.00 16.64
CA LEU A 8 -17.01 42.73 15.58
C LEU A 8 -16.77 42.01 14.24
N LEU A 9 -17.81 41.31 13.78
CA LEU A 9 -18.03 40.97 12.37
C LEU A 9 -18.65 42.16 11.65
N LEU A 10 -18.24 42.41 10.40
CA LEU A 10 -18.94 43.09 9.29
C LEU A 10 -17.89 43.22 8.16
N CYS A 11 -18.10 43.04 6.86
CA CYS A 11 -19.19 42.53 6.02
C CYS A 11 -18.60 42.42 4.60
N ALA A 12 -19.14 41.52 3.77
CA ALA A 12 -18.77 41.35 2.36
C ALA A 12 -19.16 42.54 1.46
N ALA A 13 -18.41 42.77 0.37
CA ALA A 13 -18.96 43.07 -0.96
C ALA A 13 -17.87 43.16 -2.05
N CYS A 14 -18.10 42.45 -3.16
CA CYS A 14 -17.36 42.44 -4.41
C CYS A 14 -17.67 43.64 -5.31
N SER A 15 -16.73 43.98 -6.22
CA SER A 15 -16.85 44.56 -7.59
C SER A 15 -15.52 45.30 -7.88
N LYS A 16 -14.88 45.33 -9.05
CA LYS A 16 -15.26 45.12 -10.45
C LYS A 16 -13.93 45.07 -11.25
N ALA A 17 -13.82 44.19 -12.25
CA ALA A 17 -12.69 44.16 -13.20
C ALA A 17 -12.89 45.16 -14.37
N PRO A 18 -11.83 45.58 -15.07
CA PRO A 18 -11.92 45.99 -16.47
C PRO A 18 -11.29 44.94 -17.42
N HIS A 19 -12.02 44.64 -18.50
CA HIS A 19 -11.61 43.81 -19.63
C HIS A 19 -11.00 44.66 -20.77
N GLY A 20 -9.99 44.10 -21.44
CA GLY A 20 -9.75 44.24 -22.89
C GLY A 20 -8.31 44.62 -23.31
N PRO A 21 -7.82 44.28 -24.54
CA PRO A 21 -8.31 43.30 -25.54
C PRO A 21 -7.26 42.23 -25.94
N HIS A 22 -7.74 41.22 -26.67
CA HIS A 22 -7.07 39.98 -27.12
C HIS A 22 -6.05 40.12 -28.28
N ALA A 23 -5.24 39.05 -28.42
CA ALA A 23 -4.44 38.53 -29.56
C ALA A 23 -2.92 38.60 -29.26
N GLU A 24 -2.11 37.54 -29.24
CA GLU A 24 -2.12 36.18 -29.79
C GLU A 24 -1.25 35.27 -28.89
N GLY A 25 -1.49 33.96 -28.91
CA GLY A 25 -0.56 32.97 -28.34
C GLY A 25 -0.98 32.32 -27.02
N ALA A 26 -2.26 31.93 -26.87
CA ALA A 26 -2.62 30.92 -25.89
C ALA A 26 -2.10 29.55 -26.38
N LYS A 27 -0.82 29.27 -26.16
CA LYS A 27 -0.38 27.88 -25.99
C LYS A 27 -0.98 27.46 -24.66
N THR A 28 -2.20 26.94 -24.72
CA THR A 28 -2.84 26.23 -23.62
C THR A 28 -1.79 25.29 -23.03
N LEU A 29 -1.31 25.63 -21.84
CA LEU A 29 -0.74 24.65 -20.93
C LEU A 29 -1.90 23.69 -20.65
N GLN A 30 -2.04 22.68 -21.51
CA GLN A 30 -2.60 21.42 -21.07
C GLN A 30 -1.75 21.02 -19.88
N PRO A 31 -2.37 20.69 -18.73
CA PRO A 31 -1.64 20.06 -17.65
C PRO A 31 -0.95 18.86 -18.27
N GLY A 32 0.38 18.95 -18.37
CA GLY A 32 1.19 17.86 -18.85
C GLY A 32 0.83 16.67 -17.98
N MET A 33 0.31 15.65 -18.63
CA MET A 33 0.46 14.28 -18.16
C MET A 33 1.96 14.07 -17.98
N GLU A 34 2.43 14.37 -16.77
CA GLU A 34 3.67 13.81 -16.29
C GLU A 34 3.39 12.32 -16.18
N LYS A 35 3.75 11.62 -17.25
CA LYS A 35 3.70 10.18 -17.33
C LYS A 35 4.62 9.71 -16.21
N GLN A 36 4.05 9.27 -15.10
CA GLN A 36 4.75 8.48 -14.08
C GLN A 36 5.13 7.16 -14.74
N ASP A 37 6.19 7.20 -15.53
CA ASP A 37 6.71 6.06 -16.26
C ASP A 37 7.28 5.05 -15.23
N GLY A 38 6.42 4.12 -14.81
CA GLY A 38 6.83 2.88 -14.13
C GLY A 38 5.98 2.40 -12.95
N LEU A 39 4.99 3.16 -12.46
CA LEU A 39 4.33 2.89 -11.17
C LEU A 39 3.03 2.05 -11.17
N ASP A 40 2.29 1.96 -12.28
CA ASP A 40 0.92 1.40 -12.25
C ASP A 40 0.80 -0.09 -12.63
N VAL A 41 1.91 -0.77 -12.93
CA VAL A 41 1.87 -2.19 -13.34
C VAL A 41 2.49 -3.06 -12.26
N LEU A 42 1.65 -3.89 -11.62
CA LEU A 42 2.12 -4.95 -10.73
C LEU A 42 2.82 -6.05 -11.55
N PRO A 43 3.86 -6.70 -11.00
CA PRO A 43 4.37 -7.96 -11.54
C PRO A 43 3.22 -8.94 -11.87
N PRO A 44 3.29 -9.71 -12.98
CA PRO A 44 2.16 -10.55 -13.42
C PRO A 44 1.69 -11.58 -12.39
N ASP A 45 2.61 -12.13 -11.60
CA ASP A 45 2.32 -13.06 -10.51
C ASP A 45 1.60 -12.36 -9.34
N GLN A 46 2.03 -11.14 -9.02
CA GLN A 46 1.35 -10.29 -8.05
C GLN A 46 -0.07 -9.95 -8.51
N GLN A 47 -0.24 -9.51 -9.76
CA GLN A 47 -1.54 -9.16 -10.33
C GLN A 47 -2.49 -10.35 -10.32
N ALA A 48 -2.03 -11.54 -10.71
CA ALA A 48 -2.85 -12.75 -10.74
C ALA A 48 -3.43 -13.10 -9.36
N LEU A 49 -2.64 -12.99 -8.29
CA LEU A 49 -3.12 -13.24 -6.93
C LEU A 49 -4.09 -12.16 -6.45
N VAL A 50 -3.83 -10.89 -6.78
CA VAL A 50 -4.75 -9.78 -6.46
C VAL A 50 -6.11 -9.96 -7.13
N ASP A 51 -6.13 -10.31 -8.41
CA ASP A 51 -7.37 -10.51 -9.17
C ASP A 51 -8.19 -11.69 -8.63
N GLN A 52 -7.50 -12.79 -8.28
CA GLN A 52 -8.16 -13.96 -7.69
C GLN A 52 -8.71 -13.65 -6.29
N ALA A 53 -7.97 -12.90 -5.46
CA ALA A 53 -8.46 -12.43 -4.16
C ALA A 53 -9.67 -11.48 -4.31
N ALA A 54 -9.65 -10.59 -5.30
CA ALA A 54 -10.79 -9.72 -5.62
C ALA A 54 -12.04 -10.53 -5.99
N ALA A 55 -11.87 -11.53 -6.85
CA ALA A 55 -12.96 -12.40 -7.30
C ALA A 55 -13.55 -13.24 -6.15
N LEU A 56 -12.70 -13.79 -5.28
CA LEU A 56 -13.14 -14.53 -4.10
C LEU A 56 -13.87 -13.62 -3.11
N ARG A 57 -13.37 -12.39 -2.87
CA ARG A 57 -14.05 -11.42 -2.01
C ARG A 57 -15.46 -11.06 -2.53
N ALA A 58 -15.63 -10.98 -3.85
CA ALA A 58 -16.93 -10.71 -4.46
C ALA A 58 -17.89 -11.90 -4.38
N LYS A 59 -17.37 -13.13 -4.21
CA LYS A 59 -18.14 -14.38 -4.13
C LYS A 59 -17.53 -15.31 -3.06
N PRO A 60 -17.69 -14.99 -1.76
CA PRO A 60 -16.97 -15.67 -0.68
C PRO A 60 -17.32 -17.16 -0.55
N ASP A 61 -18.52 -17.57 -0.98
CA ASP A 61 -18.98 -18.96 -0.90
C ASP A 61 -18.62 -19.80 -2.15
N ASP A 62 -17.92 -19.23 -3.13
CA ASP A 62 -17.51 -19.94 -4.34
C ASP A 62 -16.25 -20.80 -4.08
N ALA A 63 -16.50 -22.07 -3.76
CA ALA A 63 -15.45 -23.05 -3.50
C ALA A 63 -14.45 -23.22 -4.67
N ALA A 64 -14.87 -22.99 -5.91
CA ALA A 64 -13.98 -23.09 -7.07
C ALA A 64 -13.04 -21.90 -7.16
N LEU A 65 -13.51 -20.68 -6.85
CA LEU A 65 -12.66 -19.50 -6.72
C LEU A 65 -11.67 -19.65 -5.57
N TYR A 66 -12.13 -20.13 -4.42
CA TYR A 66 -11.26 -20.41 -3.28
C TYR A 66 -10.14 -21.39 -3.65
N ASN A 67 -10.49 -22.55 -4.21
CA ASN A 67 -9.49 -23.55 -4.59
C ASN A 67 -8.47 -23.02 -5.62
N ARG A 68 -8.91 -22.24 -6.62
CA ARG A 68 -7.98 -21.62 -7.59
C ARG A 68 -7.02 -20.64 -6.93
N PHE A 69 -7.51 -19.79 -6.02
CA PHE A 69 -6.66 -18.90 -5.23
C PHE A 69 -5.63 -19.69 -4.43
N CYS A 70 -6.08 -20.72 -3.71
CA CYS A 70 -5.20 -21.58 -2.92
C CYS A 70 -4.12 -22.24 -3.76
N ASP A 71 -4.50 -22.86 -4.88
CA ASP A 71 -3.57 -23.57 -5.76
C ASP A 71 -2.53 -22.59 -6.34
N THR A 72 -2.96 -21.39 -6.74
CA THR A 72 -2.04 -20.35 -7.25
C THR A 72 -1.08 -19.91 -6.14
N PHE A 73 -1.61 -19.54 -4.97
CA PHE A 73 -0.83 -19.05 -3.84
C PHE A 73 0.17 -20.10 -3.34
N MET A 74 -0.25 -21.34 -3.15
CA MET A 74 0.62 -22.43 -2.68
C MET A 74 1.71 -22.80 -3.68
N ASN A 75 1.49 -22.58 -4.98
CA ASN A 75 2.50 -22.78 -6.02
C ASN A 75 3.47 -21.60 -6.13
N GLN A 76 3.07 -20.40 -5.68
CA GLN A 76 3.94 -19.23 -5.61
C GLN A 76 4.95 -19.41 -4.47
N LYS A 77 6.17 -19.88 -4.78
CA LYS A 77 7.21 -20.13 -3.74
C LYS A 77 8.03 -18.89 -3.39
N THR A 78 8.17 -17.97 -4.33
CA THR A 78 8.96 -16.75 -4.19
C THR A 78 8.15 -15.56 -4.66
N PHE A 79 8.55 -14.36 -4.31
CA PHE A 79 8.02 -13.13 -4.89
C PHE A 79 9.19 -12.17 -5.09
N ASN A 80 9.17 -11.40 -6.18
CA ASN A 80 10.28 -10.52 -6.51
C ASN A 80 9.73 -9.21 -7.05
N GLY A 81 10.15 -8.10 -6.43
CA GLY A 81 9.73 -6.77 -6.85
C GLY A 81 8.23 -6.49 -6.68
N TRP A 82 7.57 -7.18 -5.74
CA TRP A 82 6.15 -6.95 -5.45
C TRP A 82 5.97 -5.59 -4.81
N ARG A 83 4.99 -4.83 -5.28
CA ARG A 83 4.66 -3.51 -4.73
C ARG A 83 3.61 -3.65 -3.64
N ALA A 84 3.85 -3.09 -2.46
CA ALA A 84 2.92 -3.18 -1.35
C ALA A 84 2.83 -1.87 -0.60
N ARG A 85 1.77 -1.69 0.19
CA ARG A 85 1.66 -0.60 1.15
C ARG A 85 1.82 -1.13 2.56
N VAL A 86 2.67 -0.52 3.37
CA VAL A 86 2.75 -0.84 4.79
C VAL A 86 1.46 -0.40 5.47
N SER A 87 0.67 -1.32 6.01
CA SER A 87 -0.60 -0.97 6.66
C SER A 87 -0.49 -0.90 8.18
N ASN A 88 0.44 -1.65 8.77
CA ASN A 88 0.70 -1.65 10.20
C ASN A 88 2.16 -2.05 10.48
N THR A 89 2.76 -1.41 11.49
CA THR A 89 4.10 -1.74 12.00
C THR A 89 4.08 -1.64 13.52
N GLN A 90 4.50 -2.69 14.22
CA GLN A 90 4.53 -2.73 15.68
C GLN A 90 5.86 -3.31 16.18
N VAL A 91 6.58 -2.52 16.96
CA VAL A 91 7.83 -2.98 17.61
C VAL A 91 7.49 -3.65 18.93
N SER A 92 7.87 -4.92 19.08
CA SER A 92 7.76 -5.69 20.31
C SER A 92 8.69 -5.12 21.39
N THR A 93 8.13 -4.81 22.55
CA THR A 93 8.91 -4.37 23.73
C THR A 93 9.60 -5.51 24.45
N VAL A 94 9.27 -6.77 24.13
CA VAL A 94 9.81 -7.96 24.81
C VAL A 94 11.14 -8.39 24.20
N ASN A 95 11.21 -8.43 22.87
CA ASN A 95 12.36 -8.97 22.14
C ASN A 95 12.84 -8.06 21.01
N GLY A 96 12.23 -6.88 20.83
CA GLY A 96 12.62 -5.92 19.79
C GLY A 96 12.27 -6.34 18.36
N SER A 97 11.50 -7.41 18.15
CA SER A 97 11.02 -7.77 16.81
C SER A 97 10.03 -6.75 16.27
N ILE A 98 9.89 -6.67 14.95
CA ILE A 98 8.87 -5.86 14.29
C ILE A 98 7.82 -6.78 13.68
N ASP A 99 6.56 -6.62 14.07
CA ASP A 99 5.42 -7.19 13.34
C ASP A 99 4.98 -6.15 12.29
N VAL A 100 5.02 -6.51 11.02
CA VAL A 100 4.66 -5.65 9.90
C VAL A 100 3.60 -6.31 9.02
N THR A 101 2.63 -5.52 8.59
CA THR A 101 1.60 -5.92 7.63
C THR A 101 1.75 -5.12 6.34
N PHE A 102 1.73 -5.82 5.21
CA PHE A 102 1.77 -5.26 3.88
C PHE A 102 0.45 -5.55 3.15
N ASP A 103 -0.15 -4.50 2.61
CA ASP A 103 -1.36 -4.57 1.80
C ASP A 103 -1.00 -4.56 0.32
N ILE A 104 -1.59 -5.48 -0.44
CA ILE A 104 -1.44 -5.62 -1.89
C ILE A 104 -2.84 -5.83 -2.48
N GLY A 105 -3.53 -4.76 -2.84
CA GLY A 105 -4.91 -4.84 -3.31
C GLY A 105 -5.83 -5.49 -2.25
N HIS A 106 -6.24 -6.74 -2.48
CA HIS A 106 -7.05 -7.53 -1.54
C HIS A 106 -6.27 -8.63 -0.80
N VAL A 107 -4.95 -8.68 -0.96
CA VAL A 107 -4.05 -9.61 -0.28
C VAL A 107 -3.35 -8.88 0.87
N HIS A 108 -3.29 -9.51 2.04
CA HIS A 108 -2.57 -9.03 3.20
C HIS A 108 -1.45 -10.00 3.54
N LEU A 109 -0.23 -9.48 3.70
CA LEU A 109 0.95 -10.26 4.08
C LEU A 109 1.45 -9.78 5.43
N GLU A 110 1.66 -10.70 6.37
CA GLU A 110 2.21 -10.41 7.70
C GLU A 110 3.63 -10.98 7.81
N GLN A 111 4.52 -10.28 8.53
CA GLN A 111 5.87 -10.76 8.82
C GLN A 111 6.33 -10.28 10.19
N VAL A 112 6.97 -11.19 10.93
CA VAL A 112 7.72 -10.84 12.14
C VAL A 112 9.22 -10.79 11.83
N VAL A 113 9.78 -9.59 11.79
CA VAL A 113 11.21 -9.35 11.59
C VAL A 113 11.93 -9.39 12.93
N GLN A 114 12.92 -10.28 13.05
CA GLN A 114 13.65 -10.47 14.31
C GLN A 114 14.59 -9.30 14.59
N ALA A 115 14.92 -9.09 15.88
CA ALA A 115 15.81 -8.02 16.31
C ALA A 115 17.20 -8.04 15.64
N SER A 116 17.66 -9.24 15.25
CA SER A 116 18.95 -9.50 14.61
C SER A 116 18.90 -9.43 13.09
N ASP A 117 17.73 -9.25 12.48
CA ASP A 117 17.60 -9.17 11.03
C ASP A 117 18.10 -7.82 10.52
N GLN A 118 18.80 -7.82 9.39
CA GLN A 118 19.36 -6.61 8.79
C GLN A 118 18.27 -5.66 8.30
N VAL A 119 17.13 -6.20 7.85
CA VAL A 119 16.01 -5.39 7.33
C VAL A 119 15.25 -4.66 8.44
N ARG A 120 15.52 -4.99 9.71
CA ARG A 120 14.83 -4.36 10.85
C ARG A 120 15.04 -2.85 10.88
N THR A 121 16.24 -2.37 10.60
CA THR A 121 16.53 -0.93 10.63
C THR A 121 15.69 -0.20 9.60
N ASP A 122 15.65 -0.72 8.37
CA ASP A 122 14.84 -0.16 7.29
C ASP A 122 13.35 -0.11 7.66
N LEU A 123 12.83 -1.16 8.31
CA LEU A 123 11.44 -1.22 8.78
C LEU A 123 11.14 -0.30 9.96
N ALA A 124 12.08 -0.10 10.87
CA ALA A 124 11.90 0.78 12.02
C ALA A 124 11.69 2.24 11.60
N ASP A 125 12.30 2.62 10.48
CA ASP A 125 12.19 3.96 9.90
C ASP A 125 11.01 4.10 8.92
N THR A 126 10.36 2.99 8.52
CA THR A 126 9.24 2.98 7.57
C THR A 126 7.93 3.38 8.26
N ALA A 127 7.24 4.38 7.72
CA ALA A 127 5.97 4.83 8.27
C ALA A 127 4.81 3.94 7.81
N SER A 128 3.76 3.84 8.64
CA SER A 128 2.49 3.31 8.15
C SER A 128 2.00 4.13 6.95
N ARG A 129 1.48 3.42 5.96
CA ARG A 129 0.96 3.88 4.65
C ARG A 129 2.02 4.19 3.59
N GLU A 130 3.29 3.93 3.87
CA GLU A 130 4.35 4.04 2.88
C GLU A 130 4.25 2.92 1.83
N ASP A 131 4.51 3.26 0.56
CA ASP A 131 4.58 2.30 -0.52
C ASP A 131 6.00 1.72 -0.61
N VAL A 132 6.10 0.40 -0.66
CA VAL A 132 7.36 -0.34 -0.59
C VAL A 132 7.45 -1.36 -1.72
N VAL A 133 8.68 -1.78 -2.03
CA VAL A 133 8.94 -2.93 -2.89
C VAL A 133 9.52 -4.06 -2.04
N ILE A 134 8.85 -5.21 -2.07
CA ILE A 134 9.18 -6.38 -1.27
C ILE A 134 9.55 -7.56 -2.18
N SER A 135 10.53 -8.34 -1.76
CA SER A 135 10.93 -9.59 -2.40
C SER A 135 11.19 -10.65 -1.35
N GLY A 136 11.03 -11.93 -1.67
CA GLY A 136 11.17 -12.96 -0.66
C GLY A 136 10.66 -14.33 -1.06
N THR A 137 10.40 -15.15 -0.04
CA THR A 137 9.87 -16.51 -0.19
C THR A 137 8.67 -16.72 0.71
N PHE A 138 7.68 -17.45 0.20
CA PHE A 138 6.56 -17.95 1.00
C PHE A 138 6.94 -19.29 1.63
N PRO A 139 7.05 -19.39 2.97
CA PRO A 139 7.31 -20.65 3.66
C PRO A 139 6.00 -21.44 3.78
N HIS A 140 5.50 -21.92 2.65
CA HIS A 140 4.35 -22.82 2.59
C HIS A 140 4.71 -24.14 3.27
N ARG A 141 4.00 -24.52 4.33
CA ARG A 141 3.96 -25.91 4.83
C ARG A 141 2.89 -26.68 4.04
N GLN A 142 2.78 -27.97 4.28
CA GLN A 142 1.81 -28.79 3.54
C GLN A 142 0.43 -28.71 4.20
N GLY A 143 -0.60 -28.30 3.45
CA GLY A 143 -2.01 -28.29 3.89
C GLY A 143 -2.81 -27.16 3.25
N ARG A 144 -4.14 -27.31 3.13
CA ARG A 144 -5.01 -26.24 2.59
C ARG A 144 -5.30 -25.12 3.60
N ASP A 145 -5.05 -25.37 4.89
CA ASP A 145 -5.29 -24.43 6.00
C ASP A 145 -4.37 -23.19 5.93
N GLU A 146 -3.29 -23.27 5.15
CA GLU A 146 -2.35 -22.15 4.94
C GLU A 146 -2.94 -21.04 4.06
N CYS A 147 -3.94 -21.37 3.24
CA CYS A 147 -4.59 -20.40 2.37
C CYS A 147 -5.71 -19.62 3.08
N THR A 148 -6.15 -20.10 4.26
CA THR A 148 -7.18 -19.43 5.07
C THR A 148 -6.61 -18.33 5.95
N TYR A 149 -5.36 -18.49 6.41
CA TYR A 149 -4.71 -17.63 7.40
C TYR A 149 -3.21 -17.92 7.37
N TYR A 150 -2.43 -17.15 6.62
CA TYR A 150 -0.98 -17.21 6.81
C TYR A 150 -0.47 -15.99 7.56
N ARG A 151 -0.47 -16.13 8.90
CA ARG A 151 0.33 -15.34 9.85
C ARG A 151 1.67 -16.04 10.11
N GLY A 152 2.44 -16.29 9.07
CA GLY A 152 3.77 -16.87 9.19
C GLY A 152 4.83 -15.92 8.63
N THR A 153 6.03 -16.03 9.18
CA THR A 153 7.16 -15.16 8.88
C THR A 153 7.63 -15.31 7.45
N LEU A 154 7.45 -14.28 6.63
CA LEU A 154 8.12 -14.16 5.34
C LEU A 154 9.62 -13.89 5.55
N SER A 155 10.45 -14.29 4.59
CA SER A 155 11.80 -13.76 4.44
C SER A 155 11.73 -12.62 3.43
N VAL A 156 11.54 -11.39 3.90
CA VAL A 156 11.46 -10.20 3.03
C VAL A 156 12.81 -9.51 2.93
N ALA A 157 13.27 -9.29 1.71
CA ALA A 157 14.23 -8.25 1.37
C ALA A 157 13.44 -7.01 0.91
N LEU A 158 13.61 -5.91 1.64
CA LEU A 158 13.10 -4.61 1.21
C LEU A 158 14.12 -3.98 0.26
N THR A 159 13.66 -3.55 -0.91
CA THR A 159 14.48 -2.74 -1.81
C THR A 159 13.93 -1.33 -1.81
N ARG A 160 14.75 -0.41 -1.28
CA ARG A 160 14.64 1.06 -1.26
C ARG A 160 13.29 1.63 -1.74
N VAL A 161 12.55 2.21 -0.80
CA VAL A 161 11.41 3.10 -1.09
C VAL A 161 11.90 4.24 -1.98
N GLN A 162 11.27 4.42 -3.15
CA GLN A 162 11.54 5.54 -4.05
C GLN A 162 10.47 6.60 -3.88
#